data_AF-A0A9D4ENR2-F1
#
_entry.id   AF-A0A9D4ENR2-F1
#
_cell.length_a   1.000
_cell.length_b   1.000
_cell.length_c   1.000
_cell.angle_alpha   90.00
_cell.angle_beta   90.00
_cell.angle_gamma   90.00
#
_symmetry.space_group_name_H-M   'P 1'
#
loop_
_entity.id
_entity.type
_entity.pdbx_description
1 polymer ?
#
loop_
_entity_poly.entity_id
_entity_poly.type
_entity_poly.pdbx_seq_one_letter_code
_entity_poly.pdbx_strand_id
1 'polypeptide(L)'
;MREFTEQSGPQLEGKVDRATGTLLDYFFILFPLALLQLLVVHTNAYATFCMARDGPDSSWAEVTETEMGAFLSINILMGIVQMPMTDMYWSSDMFFELPGVQMTMTRNRY
;
A
#
# COMPACT_ATOMS: atom_id res chain seq x y z
N MET A 1 41.65 -8.07 16.16
CA MET A 1 40.27 -7.83 15.67
C MET A 1 39.36 -8.14 16.85
N ARG A 2 38.53 -7.19 17.32
CA ARG A 2 37.60 -7.47 18.43
C ARG A 2 36.42 -8.30 17.87
N GLU A 3 36.03 -9.37 18.55
CA GLU A 3 34.83 -10.10 18.20
C GLU A 3 33.59 -9.23 18.42
N PHE A 4 32.63 -9.35 17.50
CA PHE A 4 31.35 -8.68 17.61
C PHE A 4 30.48 -9.42 18.65
N THR A 5 30.13 -8.74 19.73
CA THR A 5 29.36 -9.30 20.86
C THR A 5 27.94 -8.76 20.94
N GLU A 6 27.53 -7.87 20.01
CA GLU A 6 26.18 -7.32 20.02
C GLU A 6 25.17 -8.33 19.49
N GLN A 7 23.92 -8.16 19.93
CA GLN A 7 22.83 -9.01 19.51
C GLN A 7 22.53 -8.75 18.03
N SER A 8 22.63 -9.79 17.21
CA SER A 8 22.35 -9.71 15.78
C SER A 8 20.85 -9.84 15.50
N GLY A 9 20.36 -9.14 14.47
CA GLY A 9 18.98 -9.24 13.98
C GLY A 9 18.13 -8.00 14.24
N PRO A 10 16.83 -8.03 13.87
CA PRO A 10 15.95 -6.89 13.99
C PRO A 10 15.60 -6.58 15.45
N GLN A 11 15.70 -5.29 15.80
CA GLN A 11 15.30 -4.75 17.10
C GLN A 11 13.78 -4.55 17.14
N LEU A 12 13.09 -5.61 17.56
CA LEU A 12 11.62 -5.70 17.59
C LEU A 12 11.03 -5.53 19.00
N GLU A 13 11.88 -5.39 20.03
CA GLU A 13 11.43 -5.26 21.42
C GLU A 13 10.48 -4.06 21.58
N GLY A 14 9.33 -4.32 22.21
CA GLY A 14 8.27 -3.33 22.41
C GLY A 14 7.50 -2.95 21.14
N LYS A 15 7.83 -3.50 19.97
CA LYS A 15 7.13 -3.23 18.70
C LYS A 15 6.21 -4.37 18.28
N VAL A 16 6.69 -5.61 18.34
CA VAL A 16 5.93 -6.82 17.98
C VAL A 16 6.32 -7.98 18.88
N ASP A 17 5.35 -8.72 19.39
CA ASP A 17 5.59 -10.00 20.08
C ASP A 17 5.97 -11.07 19.05
N ARG A 18 7.13 -11.71 19.21
CA ARG A 18 7.63 -12.71 18.26
C ARG A 18 6.80 -13.99 18.24
N ALA A 19 6.11 -14.33 19.33
CA ALA A 19 5.31 -15.55 19.42
C ALA A 19 3.90 -15.37 18.83
N THR A 20 3.37 -14.14 18.86
CA THR A 20 1.97 -13.86 18.51
C THR A 20 1.80 -12.83 17.39
N GLY A 21 2.88 -12.16 16.98
CA GLY A 21 2.88 -11.11 15.98
C GLY A 21 2.43 -11.60 14.61
N THR A 22 1.55 -10.82 13.98
CA THR A 22 1.06 -11.06 12.63
C THR A 22 1.98 -10.40 11.60
N LEU A 23 1.89 -10.84 10.34
CA LEU A 23 2.60 -10.19 9.23
C LEU A 23 2.26 -8.69 9.12
N LEU A 24 1.04 -8.32 9.47
CA LEU A 24 0.59 -6.94 9.45
C LEU A 24 1.27 -6.09 10.53
N ASP A 25 1.50 -6.66 11.72
CA ASP A 25 2.24 -5.98 12.79
C ASP A 25 3.67 -5.65 12.35
N TYR A 26 4.33 -6.59 11.65
CA TYR A 26 5.65 -6.35 11.05
C TYR A 26 5.61 -5.30 9.94
N PHE A 27 4.59 -5.32 9.10
CA PHE A 27 4.41 -4.30 8.07
C PHE A 27 4.31 -2.90 8.67
N PHE A 28 3.54 -2.73 9.74
CA PHE A 28 3.37 -1.44 10.40
C PHE A 28 4.63 -0.91 11.12
N ILE A 29 5.67 -1.74 11.31
CA ILE A 29 6.99 -1.24 11.73
C ILE A 29 7.64 -0.42 10.60
N LEU A 30 7.46 -0.84 9.35
CA LEU A 30 8.05 -0.20 8.17
C LEU A 30 7.17 0.92 7.61
N PHE A 31 5.85 0.71 7.66
CA PHE A 31 4.83 1.67 7.23
C PHE A 31 3.93 2.03 8.41
N PRO A 32 4.34 2.92 9.32
CA PRO A 32 3.52 3.28 10.47
C PRO A 32 2.16 3.86 10.06
N LEU A 33 1.14 3.69 10.89
CA LEU A 33 -0.20 4.24 10.61
C LEU A 33 -0.18 5.77 10.41
N ALA A 34 0.67 6.48 11.15
CA ALA A 34 0.87 7.92 10.97
C ALA A 34 1.41 8.26 9.56
N LEU A 35 2.23 7.40 8.97
CA LEU A 35 2.68 7.57 7.59
C LEU A 35 1.52 7.37 6.60
N LEU A 36 0.66 6.36 6.80
CA LEU A 36 -0.54 6.17 5.98
C LEU A 36 -1.46 7.40 6.03
N GLN A 37 -1.65 7.97 7.22
CA GLN A 37 -2.42 9.20 7.40
C GLN A 37 -1.83 10.37 6.64
N LEU A 38 -0.50 10.54 6.68
CA LEU A 38 0.17 11.59 5.91
C LEU A 38 -0.01 11.39 4.40
N LEU A 39 0.08 10.15 3.90
CA LEU A 39 -0.16 9.86 2.49
C LEU A 39 -1.59 10.26 2.08
N VAL A 40 -2.59 9.90 2.88
CA VAL A 40 -4.00 10.28 2.63
C VAL A 40 -4.15 11.79 2.57
N VAL A 41 -3.65 12.51 3.58
CA VAL A 41 -3.75 13.97 3.68
C VAL A 41 -3.09 14.64 2.47
N HIS A 42 -1.88 14.24 2.12
CA HIS A 42 -1.15 14.86 1.02
C HIS A 42 -1.73 14.52 -0.36
N THR A 43 -2.22 13.30 -0.57
CA THR A 43 -2.87 12.91 -1.83
C THR A 43 -4.17 13.71 -2.05
N ASN A 44 -5.01 13.85 -1.03
CA ASN A 44 -6.24 14.65 -1.12
C ASN A 44 -5.96 16.14 -1.32
N ALA A 45 -4.97 16.69 -0.60
CA ALA A 45 -4.54 18.07 -0.80
C ALA A 45 -4.01 18.32 -2.22
N TYR A 46 -3.24 17.37 -2.76
CA TYR A 46 -2.73 17.46 -4.13
C TYR A 46 -3.84 17.43 -5.18
N ALA A 47 -4.83 16.53 -5.03
CA ALA A 47 -5.97 16.49 -5.94
C ALA A 47 -6.78 17.81 -5.90
N THR A 48 -6.99 18.38 -4.71
CA THR A 48 -7.65 19.69 -4.55
C THR A 48 -6.88 20.78 -5.29
N PHE A 49 -5.55 20.78 -5.18
CA PHE A 49 -4.69 21.71 -5.91
C PHE A 49 -4.81 21.54 -7.43
N CYS A 50 -4.79 20.30 -7.93
CA CYS A 50 -4.97 20.01 -9.35
C CYS A 50 -6.35 20.46 -9.86
N MET A 51 -7.42 20.19 -9.12
CA MET A 51 -8.78 20.60 -9.51
C MET A 51 -8.94 22.12 -9.51
N ALA A 52 -8.26 22.83 -8.62
CA ALA A 52 -8.23 24.30 -8.61
C ALA A 52 -7.46 24.88 -9.82
N ARG A 53 -6.44 24.17 -10.31
CA ARG A 53 -5.59 24.60 -11.44
C ARG A 53 -6.18 24.24 -12.80
N ASP A 54 -6.64 23.01 -12.96
CA ASP A 54 -6.96 22.39 -14.25
C ASP A 54 -8.48 22.27 -14.49
N GLY A 55 -9.29 22.56 -13.47
CA GLY A 55 -10.75 22.42 -13.48
C GLY A 55 -11.24 21.22 -12.67
N PRO A 56 -12.53 21.19 -12.30
CA PRO A 56 -13.09 20.14 -11.46
C PRO A 56 -13.05 18.77 -12.15
N ASP A 57 -12.60 17.76 -11.43
CA ASP A 57 -12.71 16.36 -11.82
C ASP A 57 -13.94 15.72 -11.14
N SER A 58 -14.96 15.38 -11.92
CA SER A 58 -16.18 14.74 -11.41
C SER A 58 -15.98 13.27 -11.03
N SER A 59 -14.88 12.65 -11.45
CA SER A 59 -14.53 11.27 -11.11
C SER A 59 -13.70 11.17 -9.82
N TRP A 60 -13.15 12.31 -9.35
CA TRP A 60 -12.37 12.35 -8.13
C TRP A 60 -13.24 12.13 -6.88
N ALA A 61 -12.74 11.30 -5.98
CA ALA A 61 -13.25 11.12 -4.63
C ALA A 61 -12.08 11.13 -3.65
N GLU A 62 -12.27 11.72 -2.47
CA GLU A 62 -11.25 11.74 -1.43
C GLU A 62 -10.80 10.32 -1.07
N VAL A 63 -9.49 10.15 -0.96
CA VAL A 63 -8.87 8.90 -0.55
C VAL A 63 -9.05 8.72 0.96
N THR A 64 -9.40 7.50 1.36
CA THR A 64 -9.48 7.10 2.78
C THR A 64 -8.25 6.30 3.22
N GLU A 65 -8.04 6.13 4.53
CA GLU A 65 -6.98 5.24 5.05
C GLU A 65 -7.13 3.81 4.53
N THR A 66 -8.36 3.30 4.45
CA THR A 66 -8.67 1.98 3.90
C THR A 66 -8.29 1.87 2.43
N GLU A 67 -8.63 2.88 1.62
CA GLU A 67 -8.24 2.91 0.20
C GLU A 67 -6.73 3.03 0.02
N MET A 68 -6.05 3.82 0.83
CA MET A 68 -4.59 3.92 0.80
C MET A 68 -3.94 2.57 1.17
N GLY A 69 -4.49 1.87 2.17
CA GLY A 69 -4.06 0.51 2.52
C GLY A 69 -4.29 -0.49 1.38
N ALA A 70 -5.44 -0.42 0.70
CA ALA A 70 -5.76 -1.22 -0.47
C ALA A 70 -4.78 -0.96 -1.63
N PHE A 71 -4.50 0.31 -1.94
CA PHE A 71 -3.53 0.72 -2.95
C PHE A 71 -2.13 0.15 -2.65
N LEU A 72 -1.64 0.28 -1.43
CA LEU A 72 -0.33 -0.26 -1.03
C LEU A 72 -0.30 -1.79 -1.09
N SER A 73 -1.38 -2.46 -0.67
CA SER A 73 -1.49 -3.91 -0.72
C SER A 73 -1.40 -4.43 -2.16
N ILE A 74 -2.05 -3.74 -3.10
CA ILE A 74 -1.94 -4.04 -4.54
C ILE A 74 -0.51 -3.83 -5.02
N ASN A 75 0.15 -2.72 -4.66
CA ASN A 75 1.55 -2.47 -5.06
C ASN A 75 2.52 -3.54 -4.55
N ILE A 76 2.32 -4.04 -3.31
CA ILE A 76 3.10 -5.16 -2.77
C ILE A 76 2.85 -6.42 -3.60
N LEU A 77 1.59 -6.72 -3.95
CA LEU A 77 1.24 -7.84 -4.81
C LEU A 77 1.91 -7.74 -6.19
N MET A 78 1.95 -6.55 -6.80
CA MET A 78 2.63 -6.34 -8.08
C MET A 78 4.14 -6.64 -8.00
N GLY A 79 4.74 -6.49 -6.82
CA GLY A 79 6.12 -6.92 -6.57
C GLY A 79 6.31 -8.44 -6.51
N ILE A 80 5.25 -9.19 -6.24
CA ILE A 80 5.25 -10.66 -6.11
C ILE A 80 4.82 -11.32 -7.42
N VAL A 81 3.68 -10.89 -7.97
CA VAL A 81 3.09 -11.40 -9.22
C VAL A 81 3.32 -10.36 -10.28
N GLN A 82 4.33 -10.53 -11.12
CA GLN A 82 4.68 -9.54 -12.15
C GLN A 82 3.92 -9.80 -13.45
N MET A 83 2.99 -8.91 -13.78
CA MET A 83 2.31 -8.90 -15.08
C MET A 83 3.08 -8.06 -16.13
N PRO A 84 2.97 -8.39 -17.43
CA PRO A 84 3.61 -7.59 -18.49
C PRO A 84 3.15 -6.14 -18.56
N MET A 85 1.91 -5.86 -18.15
CA MET A 85 1.30 -4.53 -18.16
C MET A 85 0.45 -4.32 -16.90
N THR A 86 0.41 -3.10 -16.39
CA THR A 86 -0.30 -2.75 -15.13
C THR A 86 -1.82 -2.92 -15.23
N ASP A 87 -2.40 -2.74 -16.41
CA ASP A 87 -3.83 -2.95 -16.60
C ASP A 87 -4.24 -4.43 -16.55
N MET A 88 -3.30 -5.36 -16.79
CA MET A 88 -3.56 -6.79 -16.73
C MET A 88 -3.90 -7.30 -15.32
N TYR A 89 -3.54 -6.58 -14.26
CA TYR A 89 -3.97 -6.94 -12.89
C TYR A 89 -5.49 -6.86 -12.69
N TRP A 90 -6.19 -6.13 -13.57
CA TRP A 90 -7.65 -6.03 -13.61
C TRP A 90 -8.25 -6.75 -14.82
N SER A 91 -7.51 -7.65 -15.47
CA SER A 91 -7.99 -8.40 -16.63
C SER A 91 -9.09 -9.39 -16.24
N SER A 92 -10.15 -9.48 -17.05
CA SER A 92 -11.17 -10.54 -16.97
C SER A 92 -10.81 -11.78 -17.81
N ASP A 93 -9.62 -11.80 -18.41
CA ASP A 93 -9.11 -12.99 -19.11
C ASP A 93 -8.79 -14.08 -18.10
N MET A 94 -9.30 -15.30 -18.33
CA MET A 94 -9.18 -16.42 -17.41
C MET A 94 -7.73 -16.80 -17.05
N PHE A 95 -6.74 -16.45 -17.89
CA PHE A 95 -5.33 -16.73 -17.64
C PHE A 95 -4.65 -15.65 -16.79
N PHE A 96 -5.25 -14.46 -16.70
CA PHE A 96 -4.68 -13.28 -16.05
C PHE A 96 -5.58 -12.71 -14.94
N GLU A 97 -6.69 -13.39 -14.64
CA GLU A 97 -7.64 -12.94 -13.64
C GLU A 97 -7.03 -13.00 -12.24
N LEU A 98 -7.09 -11.86 -11.53
CA LEU A 98 -6.70 -11.74 -10.14
C LEU A 98 -7.90 -11.21 -9.33
N PRO A 99 -8.84 -12.09 -8.92
CA PRO A 99 -10.07 -11.67 -8.26
C PRO A 99 -9.81 -10.83 -7.01
N GLY A 100 -8.76 -11.15 -6.26
CA GLY A 100 -8.36 -10.38 -5.08
C GLY A 100 -8.06 -8.91 -5.39
N VAL A 101 -7.40 -8.60 -6.51
CA VAL A 101 -7.11 -7.21 -6.91
C VAL A 101 -8.40 -6.49 -7.29
N GLN A 102 -9.21 -7.13 -8.13
CA GLN A 102 -10.45 -6.56 -8.66
C GLN A 102 -11.48 -6.28 -7.57
N MET A 103 -11.55 -7.14 -6.55
CA MET A 103 -12.40 -6.94 -5.37
C MET A 103 -11.86 -5.88 -4.41
N THR A 104 -10.55 -5.61 -4.42
CA THR A 104 -9.91 -4.66 -3.50
C THR A 104 -10.03 -3.22 -3.98
N MET A 105 -9.80 -2.97 -5.27
CA MET A 105 -9.89 -1.64 -5.87
C MET A 105 -10.19 -1.78 -7.37
N THR A 106 -10.98 -0.88 -7.94
CA THR A 106 -11.27 -0.92 -9.39
C THR A 106 -10.12 -0.32 -10.19
N ARG A 107 -9.98 -0.74 -11.45
CA ARG A 107 -8.91 -0.24 -12.36
C ARG A 107 -8.88 1.28 -12.50
N ASN A 108 -10.05 1.93 -12.53
CA ASN A 108 -10.13 3.38 -12.70
C ASN A 108 -9.86 4.15 -11.40
N ARG A 109 -9.89 3.46 -10.24
CA ARG A 109 -9.58 4.05 -8.94
C ARG A 109 -8.11 3.92 -8.58
N TYR A 110 -7.43 2.89 -9.09
CA TYR A 110 -5.98 2.69 -8.97
C TYR A 110 -5.20 3.66 -9.85
#